data_AF-A0A814X8G2-F1
#
_entry.id   AF-A0A814X8G2-F1
#
_cell.length_a   1.000
_cell.length_b   1.000
_cell.length_c   1.000
_cell.angle_alpha   90.00
_cell.angle_beta   90.00
_cell.angle_gamma   90.00
#
_symmetry.space_group_name_H-M   'P 1'
#
loop_
_entity.id
_entity.type
_entity.pdbx_description
1 polymer ?
#
loop_
_entity_poly.entity_id
_entity_poly.type
_entity_poly.pdbx_seq_one_letter_code
_entity_poly.pdbx_strand_id
1 'polypeptide(L)'
;MLVLASNEPEQFDWAVNDRLDEMVQFNLPSLAERRRMTYLYFDTYILKSAERRRPIKIGPFDFEKKCEELVQCTDGFSGREIAKLLAACQASAYASEDGTLTEEMIDKKLRDALESHRKKVEWRAEEER
;
A
#
# COMPACT_ATOMS: atom_id res chain seq x y z
N MET A 1 5.74 -17.01 -24.09
CA MET A 1 6.27 -16.46 -22.82
C MET A 1 5.23 -16.73 -21.75
N LEU A 2 5.60 -17.52 -20.74
CA LEU A 2 4.77 -17.83 -19.57
C LEU A 2 5.42 -17.15 -18.37
N VAL A 3 4.64 -16.48 -17.53
CA VAL A 3 5.14 -15.85 -16.29
C VAL A 3 4.42 -16.52 -15.12
N LEU A 4 5.18 -17.07 -14.18
CA LEU A 4 4.69 -17.66 -12.94
C LEU A 4 5.06 -16.75 -11.77
N ALA A 5 4.22 -16.74 -10.73
CA ALA A 5 4.49 -16.06 -9.47
C ALA A 5 4.06 -16.95 -8.31
N SER A 6 4.97 -17.22 -7.37
CA SER A 6 4.69 -17.97 -6.14
C SER A 6 5.41 -17.29 -4.98
N ASN A 7 4.81 -17.36 -3.79
CA ASN A 7 5.49 -17.00 -2.54
C ASN A 7 6.32 -18.16 -1.99
N GLU A 8 6.07 -19.39 -2.45
CA GLU A 8 6.74 -20.64 -2.05
C GLU A 8 7.28 -21.34 -3.31
N PRO A 9 8.34 -20.82 -3.94
CA PRO A 9 8.90 -21.41 -5.16
C PRO A 9 9.44 -22.84 -4.94
N GLU A 10 9.84 -23.18 -3.73
CA GLU A 10 10.31 -24.51 -3.33
C GLU A 10 9.24 -25.62 -3.44
N GLN A 11 7.95 -25.25 -3.50
CA GLN A 11 6.88 -26.20 -3.73
C GLN A 11 6.73 -26.63 -5.20
N PHE A 12 7.43 -25.97 -6.12
CA PHE A 12 7.41 -26.40 -7.52
C PHE A 12 8.10 -27.75 -7.69
N ASP A 13 7.49 -28.62 -8.51
CA ASP A 13 8.11 -29.87 -8.86
C ASP A 13 9.40 -29.66 -9.66
N TRP A 14 10.22 -30.69 -9.69
CA TRP A 14 11.51 -30.66 -10.37
C TRP A 14 11.39 -30.37 -11.88
N ALA A 15 10.29 -30.79 -12.53
CA ALA A 15 10.11 -30.66 -13.97
C ALA A 15 9.70 -29.24 -14.37
N VAL A 16 8.98 -28.53 -13.49
CA VAL A 16 8.70 -27.10 -13.65
C VAL A 16 10.00 -26.32 -13.44
N ASN A 17 10.75 -26.60 -12.38
CA ASN A 17 12.01 -25.92 -12.08
C ASN A 17 13.06 -26.08 -13.20
N ASP A 18 13.16 -27.26 -13.81
CA ASP A 18 14.05 -27.53 -14.96
C ASP A 18 13.72 -26.68 -16.20
N ARG A 19 12.48 -26.20 -16.30
CA ARG A 19 11.98 -25.42 -17.46
C ARG A 19 11.89 -23.91 -17.19
N LEU A 20 12.37 -23.43 -16.05
CA LEU A 20 12.40 -22.01 -15.72
C LEU A 20 13.75 -21.41 -16.14
N ASP A 21 13.72 -20.58 -17.19
CA ASP A 21 14.93 -19.92 -17.70
C ASP A 21 15.40 -18.77 -16.80
N GLU A 22 14.46 -17.99 -16.23
CA GLU A 22 14.75 -16.83 -15.39
C GLU A 22 13.90 -16.84 -14.11
N MET A 23 14.54 -16.62 -12.96
CA MET A 23 13.88 -16.38 -11.69
C MET A 23 14.12 -14.94 -11.25
N VAL A 24 13.04 -14.22 -10.96
CA VAL A 24 13.09 -12.83 -10.48
C VAL A 24 12.43 -12.77 -9.10
N GLN A 25 13.21 -12.35 -8.10
CA GLN A 25 12.71 -12.17 -6.74
C GLN A 25 12.14 -10.77 -6.55
N PHE A 26 10.94 -10.70 -5.96
CA PHE A 26 10.31 -9.45 -5.58
C PHE A 26 10.47 -9.22 -4.07
N ASN A 27 11.33 -8.28 -3.71
CA ASN A 27 11.47 -7.84 -2.32
C ASN A 27 10.38 -6.83 -1.95
N LEU A 28 10.25 -6.55 -0.66
CA LEU A 28 9.45 -5.42 -0.19
C LEU A 28 10.01 -4.10 -0.75
N PRO A 29 9.14 -3.10 -1.00
CA PRO A 29 9.56 -1.84 -1.61
C PRO A 29 10.53 -1.08 -0.71
N SER A 30 11.61 -0.59 -1.33
CA SER A 30 12.56 0.34 -0.72
C SER A 30 11.92 1.69 -0.43
N LEU A 31 12.59 2.54 0.34
CA LEU A 31 12.12 3.90 0.65
C LEU A 31 11.74 4.70 -0.60
N ALA A 32 12.57 4.66 -1.65
CA ALA A 32 12.31 5.39 -2.89
C ALA A 32 11.09 4.84 -3.64
N GLU A 33 10.90 3.52 -3.64
CA GLU A 33 9.73 2.87 -4.23
C GLU A 33 8.47 3.17 -3.44
N ARG A 34 8.52 3.09 -2.11
CA ARG A 34 7.40 3.50 -1.24
C ARG A 34 7.00 4.94 -1.49
N ARG A 35 7.96 5.86 -1.64
CA ARG A 35 7.69 7.24 -2.06
C ARG A 35 6.91 7.26 -3.38
N ARG A 36 7.44 6.65 -4.44
CA ARG A 36 6.74 6.59 -5.74
C ARG A 36 5.32 6.01 -5.62
N MET A 37 5.15 4.94 -4.86
CA MET A 37 3.86 4.27 -4.65
C MET A 37 2.87 5.14 -3.86
N THR A 38 3.31 5.81 -2.79
CA THR A 38 2.47 6.72 -2.00
C THR A 38 1.92 7.84 -2.89
N TYR A 39 2.78 8.50 -3.67
CA TYR A 39 2.34 9.55 -4.61
C TYR A 39 1.43 9.01 -5.71
N LEU A 40 1.76 7.85 -6.29
CA LEU A 40 0.93 7.19 -7.31
C LEU A 40 -0.48 6.88 -6.80
N TYR A 41 -0.60 6.29 -5.60
CA TYR A 41 -1.90 5.91 -5.05
C TYR A 41 -2.67 7.10 -4.49
N PHE A 42 -1.99 8.14 -4.00
CA PHE A 42 -2.65 9.39 -3.65
C PHE A 42 -3.24 10.05 -4.90
N ASP A 43 -2.49 10.14 -5.99
CA ASP A 43 -3.02 10.62 -7.27
C ASP A 43 -4.21 9.78 -7.74
N THR A 44 -4.05 8.45 -7.74
CA THR A 44 -5.06 7.51 -8.26
C THR A 44 -6.37 7.53 -7.46
N TYR A 45 -6.30 7.56 -6.13
CA TYR A 45 -7.47 7.45 -5.27
C TYR A 45 -8.04 8.80 -4.83
N ILE A 46 -7.20 9.82 -4.67
CA ILE A 46 -7.62 11.10 -4.08
C ILE A 46 -7.67 12.18 -5.16
N LEU A 47 -6.56 12.46 -5.87
CA LEU A 47 -6.54 13.59 -6.83
C LEU A 47 -7.44 13.35 -8.05
N LYS A 48 -7.34 12.18 -8.68
CA LYS A 48 -8.20 11.78 -9.81
C LYS A 48 -9.66 11.57 -9.44
N SER A 49 -10.00 11.62 -8.15
CA SER A 49 -11.41 11.70 -7.76
C SER A 49 -12.09 12.99 -8.23
N ALA A 50 -11.32 14.05 -8.51
CA ALA A 50 -11.82 15.32 -9.05
C ALA A 50 -12.57 15.14 -10.39
N GLU A 51 -12.20 14.14 -11.18
CA GLU A 51 -12.84 13.82 -12.46
C GLU A 51 -14.14 12.99 -12.31
N ARG A 52 -14.45 12.56 -11.07
CA ARG A 52 -15.60 11.69 -10.78
C ARG A 52 -16.82 12.50 -10.35
N ARG A 53 -17.98 11.85 -10.39
CA ARG A 53 -19.29 12.44 -10.02
C ARG A 53 -19.34 13.01 -8.60
N ARG A 54 -18.54 12.48 -7.67
CA ARG A 54 -18.36 13.00 -6.31
C ARG A 54 -16.85 13.23 -6.09
N PRO A 55 -16.35 14.47 -6.25
CA PRO A 55 -14.95 14.77 -6.02
C PRO A 55 -14.63 14.83 -4.52
N ILE A 56 -13.45 14.38 -4.15
CA ILE A 56 -12.93 14.54 -2.78
C ILE A 56 -12.26 15.90 -2.67
N LYS A 57 -12.62 16.65 -1.64
CA LYS A 57 -11.95 17.90 -1.28
C LYS A 57 -10.75 17.59 -0.40
N ILE A 58 -9.68 18.37 -0.53
CA ILE A 58 -8.50 18.23 0.31
C ILE A 58 -8.60 19.29 1.41
N GLY A 59 -8.54 18.85 2.67
CA GLY A 59 -8.51 19.74 3.83
C GLY A 59 -7.19 20.51 3.95
N PRO A 60 -7.08 21.44 4.91
CA PRO A 60 -5.86 22.22 5.10
C PRO A 60 -4.77 21.35 5.73
N PHE A 61 -3.84 20.86 4.91
CA PHE A 61 -2.60 20.24 5.38
C PHE A 61 -1.49 20.36 4.32
N ASP A 62 -0.25 20.24 4.77
CA ASP A 62 0.91 20.21 3.87
C ASP A 62 1.02 18.83 3.21
N PHE A 63 0.67 18.78 1.92
CA PHE A 63 0.64 17.55 1.15
C PHE A 63 2.00 16.87 1.04
N GLU A 64 3.07 17.63 0.79
CA GLU A 64 4.40 17.08 0.59
C GLU A 64 4.94 16.52 1.90
N LYS A 65 4.81 17.29 2.99
CA LYS A 65 5.16 16.84 4.34
C LYS A 65 4.37 15.59 4.73
N LYS A 66 3.07 15.54 4.42
CA LYS A 66 2.24 14.39 4.79
C LYS A 66 2.59 13.13 4.01
N CYS A 67 2.88 13.27 2.71
CA CYS A 67 3.35 12.14 1.91
C CYS A 67 4.68 11.61 2.42
N GLU A 68 5.60 12.49 2.81
CA GLU A 68 6.90 12.06 3.35
C GLU A 68 6.76 11.33 4.70
N GLU A 69 5.87 11.80 5.57
CA GLU A 69 5.54 11.10 6.82
C GLU A 69 4.99 9.68 6.55
N LEU A 70 4.03 9.55 5.63
CA LEU A 70 3.48 8.25 5.22
C LEU A 70 4.58 7.31 4.71
N VAL A 71 5.52 7.81 3.93
CA VAL A 71 6.63 7.04 3.37
C VAL A 71 7.58 6.51 4.44
N GLN A 72 7.85 7.33 5.46
CA GLN A 72 8.70 6.95 6.59
C GLN A 72 8.00 5.94 7.51
N CYS A 73 6.72 6.14 7.80
CA CYS A 73 5.96 5.24 8.68
C CYS A 73 5.64 3.89 8.04
N THR A 74 5.57 3.79 6.72
CA THR A 74 5.20 2.55 6.00
C THR A 74 6.39 1.64 5.70
N ASP A 75 7.48 1.71 6.48
CA ASP A 75 8.58 0.77 6.35
C ASP A 75 8.12 -0.68 6.59
N GLY A 76 8.62 -1.60 5.78
CA GLY A 76 8.17 -3.00 5.78
C GLY A 76 6.81 -3.27 5.09
N PHE A 77 6.07 -2.24 4.68
CA PHE A 77 4.79 -2.45 4.01
C PHE A 77 4.99 -3.04 2.62
N SER A 78 4.12 -3.98 2.26
CA SER A 78 3.97 -4.40 0.87
C SER A 78 3.31 -3.30 0.03
N GLY A 79 3.53 -3.33 -1.28
CA GLY A 79 2.86 -2.40 -2.20
C GLY A 79 1.33 -2.42 -2.10
N ARG A 80 0.75 -3.60 -1.83
CA ARG A 80 -0.68 -3.78 -1.57
C ARG A 80 -1.14 -3.07 -0.30
N GLU A 81 -0.33 -3.04 0.74
CA GLU A 81 -0.67 -2.37 2.00
C GLU A 81 -0.67 -0.85 1.84
N ILE A 82 0.29 -0.29 1.09
CA ILE A 82 0.31 1.13 0.74
C ILE A 82 -0.93 1.49 -0.09
N ALA A 83 -1.26 0.70 -1.11
CA ALA A 83 -2.48 0.91 -1.91
C ALA A 83 -3.74 0.87 -1.04
N LYS A 84 -3.84 -0.10 -0.12
CA LYS A 84 -4.99 -0.28 0.78
C LYS A 84 -5.12 0.89 1.76
N LEU A 85 -4.02 1.43 2.27
CA LEU A 85 -4.01 2.60 3.15
C LEU A 85 -4.66 3.80 2.45
N LEU A 86 -4.20 4.14 1.23
CA LEU A 86 -4.70 5.29 0.49
C LEU A 86 -6.15 5.08 0.02
N ALA A 87 -6.53 3.86 -0.36
CA ALA A 87 -7.92 3.51 -0.63
C ALA A 87 -8.82 3.66 0.61
N ALA A 88 -8.31 3.35 1.80
CA ALA A 88 -9.03 3.56 3.06
C ALA A 88 -9.19 5.05 3.40
N CYS A 89 -8.21 5.90 3.07
CA CYS A 89 -8.34 7.35 3.14
C CYS A 89 -9.45 7.86 2.20
N GLN A 90 -9.46 7.40 0.95
CA GLN A 90 -10.52 7.71 -0.02
C GLN A 90 -11.90 7.32 0.51
N ALA A 91 -12.05 6.08 1.02
CA ALA A 91 -13.32 5.62 1.60
C ALA A 91 -13.75 6.48 2.79
N SER A 92 -12.80 6.91 3.63
CA SER A 92 -13.09 7.79 4.76
C SER A 92 -13.59 9.15 4.28
N ALA A 93 -12.96 9.73 3.26
CA ALA A 93 -13.41 10.98 2.66
C ALA A 93 -14.82 10.87 2.06
N TYR A 94 -15.13 9.77 1.36
CA TYR A 94 -16.49 9.53 0.85
C TYR A 94 -17.55 9.33 1.94
N ALA A 95 -17.14 8.86 3.12
CA ALA A 95 -18.02 8.69 4.27
C ALA A 95 -18.17 9.96 5.12
N SER A 96 -17.35 10.99 4.88
CA SER A 96 -17.49 12.29 5.53
C SER A 96 -18.73 13.05 5.00
N GLU A 97 -19.28 13.94 5.82
CA GLU A 97 -20.47 14.73 5.46
C GLU A 97 -20.20 15.69 4.29
N ASP A 98 -19.00 16.29 4.25
CA ASP A 98 -18.63 17.34 3.32
C ASP A 98 -17.76 16.86 2.13
N GLY A 99 -17.38 15.58 2.15
CA GLY A 99 -16.53 14.95 1.16
C GLY A 99 -15.06 15.33 1.26
N THR A 100 -14.63 15.84 2.42
CA THR A 100 -13.27 16.37 2.62
C THR A 100 -12.35 15.32 3.27
N LEU A 101 -11.17 15.13 2.70
CA LEU A 101 -10.09 14.38 3.32
C LEU A 101 -9.26 15.31 4.21
N THR A 102 -9.31 15.11 5.52
CA THR A 102 -8.52 15.87 6.50
C THR A 102 -7.27 15.11 6.94
N GLU A 103 -6.30 15.83 7.51
CA GLU A 103 -5.08 15.22 8.06
C GLU A 103 -5.39 14.17 9.14
N GLU A 104 -6.31 14.47 10.05
CA GLU A 104 -6.73 13.55 11.12
C GLU A 104 -7.27 12.23 10.58
N MET A 105 -7.98 12.27 9.44
CA MET A 105 -8.49 11.06 8.79
C MET A 105 -7.35 10.21 8.24
N ILE A 106 -6.34 10.83 7.63
CA ILE A 106 -5.14 10.15 7.15
C ILE A 106 -4.40 9.53 8.34
N ASP A 107 -4.21 10.26 9.44
CA ASP A 107 -3.53 9.78 10.63
C ASP A 107 -4.22 8.60 11.30
N LYS A 108 -5.55 8.65 11.34
CA LYS A 108 -6.34 7.52 11.84
C LYS A 108 -6.13 6.30 10.95
N LYS A 109 -6.22 6.45 9.62
CA LYS A 109 -6.02 5.34 8.68
C LYS A 109 -4.59 4.79 8.72
N LEU A 110 -3.59 5.65 8.89
CA LEU A 110 -2.20 5.25 9.04
C LEU A 110 -2.01 4.40 10.30
N ARG A 111 -2.52 4.84 11.45
CA ARG A 111 -2.47 4.06 12.70
C ARG A 111 -3.14 2.70 12.57
N ASP A 112 -4.34 2.66 11.98
CA ASP A 112 -5.06 1.40 11.73
C ASP A 112 -4.21 0.44 10.85
N ALA A 113 -3.55 0.98 9.82
CA ALA A 113 -2.71 0.20 8.91
C ALA A 113 -1.44 -0.32 9.59
N LEU A 114 -0.79 0.50 10.42
CA LEU A 114 0.39 0.11 11.21
C LEU A 114 0.06 -1.02 12.19
N GLU A 115 -1.06 -0.91 12.91
CA GLU A 115 -1.50 -1.97 13.82
C GLU A 115 -1.81 -3.27 13.06
N SER A 116 -2.51 -3.16 11.92
CA SER A 116 -2.81 -4.32 11.08
C SER A 116 -1.54 -4.96 10.52
N HIS A 117 -0.54 -4.17 10.12
CA HIS A 117 0.73 -4.67 9.61
C HIS A 117 1.49 -5.42 10.71
N ARG A 118 1.61 -4.81 11.90
CA ARG A 118 2.28 -5.44 13.05
C ARG A 118 1.68 -6.81 13.39
N LYS A 119 0.35 -6.91 13.49
CA LYS A 119 -0.33 -8.19 13.77
C LYS A 119 -0.04 -9.26 12.72
N LYS A 120 0.00 -8.90 11.43
CA LYS A 120 0.34 -9.87 10.37
C LYS A 120 1.79 -10.35 10.46
N VAL A 121 2.71 -9.45 10.79
CA VAL A 121 4.13 -9.80 10.96
C VAL A 121 4.29 -10.74 12.16
N GLU A 122 3.61 -10.47 13.27
CA GLU A 122 3.56 -11.35 14.45
C GLU A 122 3.03 -12.74 14.08
N TRP A 123 1.89 -12.83 13.38
CA TRP A 123 1.32 -14.12 12.98
C TRP A 123 2.22 -14.91 12.03
N ARG A 124 2.88 -14.26 11.06
CA ARG A 124 3.83 -14.95 10.19
C ARG A 124 5.02 -15.50 10.97
N ALA A 125 5.55 -14.72 11.92
CA ALA A 125 6.65 -15.16 12.76
C ALA A 125 6.27 -16.33 13.69
N GLU A 126 4.98 -16.46 14.05
CA GLU A 126 4.46 -17.61 14.79
C GLU A 126 4.29 -18.85 13.90
N GLU A 127 3.88 -18.68 12.64
CA GLU A 127 3.75 -19.78 11.66
C GLU A 127 5.09 -20.33 11.17
N GLU A 128 6.15 -19.52 11.18
CA GLU A 128 7.52 -19.90 10.78
C GLU A 128 8.34 -20.56 11.92
N ARG A 129 7.79 -20.67 13.14
CA ARG A 129 8.42 -21.32 14.30
C ARG A 129 8.08 -22.80 14.43
#